data_AF-A0A356UDM9-F1
#
_entry.id   AF-A0A356UDM9-F1
#
_cell.length_a   1.000
_cell.length_b   1.000
_cell.length_c   1.000
_cell.angle_alpha   90.00
_cell.angle_beta   90.00
_cell.angle_gamma   90.00
#
_symmetry.space_group_name_H-M   'P 1'
#
loop_
_entity.id
_entity.type
_entity.pdbx_description
1 polymer ?
#
loop_
_entity_poly.entity_id
_entity_poly.type
_entity_poly.pdbx_seq_one_letter_code
_entity_poly.pdbx_strand_id
1 'polypeptide(L)'
;LYFFWEVTTLCSYELIGHNLDKEAVSNACRALWMNMVGGVAFILAIVYLVASLPGQPLAIRTLLALPGGATGTILFAVALLVFAGFTKSAQMPFQSWLLGAMVAPTPVS
;
A
#
# COMPACT_ATOMS: atom_id res chain seq x y z
N LEU A 1 -7.54 -7.85 2.78
CA LEU A 1 -6.28 -7.37 2.16
C LEU A 1 -5.91 -5.99 2.67
N TYR A 2 -6.71 -4.95 2.40
CA TYR A 2 -6.42 -3.58 2.87
C TYR A 2 -6.16 -3.46 4.38
N PHE A 3 -6.95 -4.12 5.23
CA PHE A 3 -6.69 -4.14 6.67
C PHE A 3 -5.26 -4.62 7.02
N PHE A 4 -4.83 -5.76 6.47
CA PHE A 4 -3.47 -6.27 6.68
C PHE A 4 -2.40 -5.40 6.03
N TRP A 5 -2.72 -4.71 4.94
CA TRP A 5 -1.84 -3.71 4.34
C TRP A 5 -1.51 -2.57 5.31
N GLU A 6 -2.53 -1.99 5.96
CA GLU A 6 -2.32 -0.93 6.94
C GLU A 6 -1.64 -1.44 8.21
N VAL A 7 -2.01 -2.62 8.71
CA VAL A 7 -1.34 -3.26 9.86
C VAL A 7 0.15 -3.45 9.58
N THR A 8 0.52 -3.98 8.41
CA THR A 8 1.94 -4.13 8.06
C THR A 8 2.66 -2.78 7.92
N THR A 9 2.00 -1.72 7.45
CA THR A 9 2.56 -0.36 7.45
C THR A 9 2.85 0.13 8.87
N LEU A 10 1.92 -0.06 9.81
CA LEU A 10 2.11 0.30 11.21
C LEU A 10 3.22 -0.52 11.87
N CYS A 11 3.26 -1.83 11.63
CA CYS A 11 4.34 -2.68 12.12
C CYS A 11 5.71 -2.21 11.59
N SER A 12 5.82 -1.87 10.30
CA SER A 12 7.06 -1.33 9.74
C SER A 12 7.46 0.00 10.39
N TYR A 13 6.50 0.89 10.65
CA TYR A 13 6.77 2.15 11.35
C TYR A 13 7.37 1.93 12.73
N GLU A 14 6.74 1.09 13.56
CA GLU A 14 7.21 0.77 14.92
C GLU A 14 8.58 0.09 14.91
N LEU A 15 8.82 -0.82 13.97
CA LEU A 15 10.08 -1.55 13.88
C LEU A 15 11.25 -0.67 13.40
N ILE A 16 11.02 0.23 12.44
CA ILE A 16 12.05 1.20 11.99
C ILE A 16 12.34 2.23 13.10
N GLY A 17 11.32 2.64 13.84
CA GLY A 17 11.42 3.60 14.94
C GLY A 17 11.96 3.03 16.25
N HIS A 18 12.30 1.74 16.31
CA HIS A 18 12.57 1.02 17.55
C HIS A 18 13.63 1.67 18.47
N ASN A 19 14.70 2.20 17.89
CA ASN A 19 15.83 2.77 18.65
C ASN A 19 15.51 4.17 19.23
N LEU A 20 14.41 4.81 18.83
CA LEU A 20 13.97 6.14 19.28
C LEU A 20 14.97 7.30 19.06
N ASP A 21 16.06 7.04 18.36
CA ASP A 21 17.00 8.07 17.91
C ASP A 21 16.34 9.01 16.91
N LYS A 22 16.83 10.26 16.82
CA LYS A 22 16.28 11.27 15.89
C LYS A 22 16.26 10.78 14.44
N GLU A 23 17.27 10.02 14.04
CA GLU A 23 17.36 9.43 12.71
C GLU A 23 16.34 8.31 12.50
N ALA A 24 16.21 7.38 13.47
CA ALA A 24 15.24 6.29 13.43
C ALA A 24 13.81 6.82 13.34
N VAL A 25 13.45 7.80 14.17
CA VAL A 25 12.12 8.44 14.16
C VAL A 25 11.85 9.15 12.82
N SER A 26 12.83 9.88 12.29
CA SER A 26 12.70 10.57 10.99
C SER A 26 12.47 9.57 9.85
N ASN A 27 13.24 8.48 9.80
CA ASN A 27 13.12 7.45 8.77
C ASN A 27 11.84 6.62 8.93
N ALA A 28 11.41 6.33 10.16
CA ALA A 28 10.13 5.68 10.43
C ALA A 28 8.97 6.54 9.93
N CYS A 29 8.94 7.83 10.27
CA CYS A 29 7.93 8.77 9.78
C CYS A 29 7.95 8.85 8.25
N ARG A 30 9.15 8.85 7.62
CA ARG A 30 9.30 8.82 6.16
C ARG A 30 8.65 7.58 5.54
N ALA A 31 8.94 6.41 6.09
CA ALA A 31 8.34 5.16 5.65
C ALA A 31 6.83 5.15 5.84
N LEU A 32 6.33 5.69 6.96
CA LEU A 32 4.91 5.76 7.24
C LEU A 32 4.17 6.61 6.20
N TRP A 33 4.58 7.86 5.98
CA TRP A 33 3.83 8.74 5.07
C TRP A 33 3.91 8.26 3.61
N MET A 34 5.06 7.74 3.16
CA MET A 34 5.20 7.21 1.80
C MET A 34 4.30 6.00 1.55
N ASN A 35 4.22 5.08 2.52
CA ASN A 35 3.34 3.92 2.43
C ASN A 35 1.86 4.28 2.61
N MET A 36 1.54 5.31 3.41
CA MET A 36 0.18 5.83 3.53
C MET A 36 -0.34 6.40 2.21
N VAL A 37 0.50 7.06 1.40
CA VAL A 37 0.11 7.51 0.05
C VAL A 37 -0.38 6.33 -0.81
N GLY A 38 0.30 5.18 -0.72
CA GLY A 38 -0.15 3.93 -1.34
C GLY A 38 -1.43 3.37 -0.74
N GLY A 39 -1.54 3.41 0.59
CA GLY A 39 -2.77 3.02 1.31
C GLY A 39 -4.00 3.81 0.86
N VAL A 40 -3.84 5.13 0.68
CA VAL A 40 -4.89 6.01 0.13
C VAL A 40 -5.29 5.59 -1.28
N ALA A 41 -4.33 5.28 -2.16
CA ALA A 41 -4.65 4.79 -3.50
C ALA A 41 -5.38 3.43 -3.46
N PHE A 42 -5.00 2.52 -2.56
CA PHE A 42 -5.69 1.24 -2.36
C PHE A 42 -7.15 1.46 -1.93
N ILE A 43 -7.39 2.25 -0.87
CA ILE A 43 -8.76 2.48 -0.41
C ILE A 43 -9.60 3.19 -1.47
N LEU A 44 -9.03 4.13 -2.24
CA LEU A 44 -9.70 4.75 -3.38
C LEU A 44 -10.10 3.72 -4.44
N ALA A 45 -9.24 2.74 -4.74
CA ALA A 45 -9.57 1.65 -5.66
C ALA A 45 -10.76 0.81 -5.14
N ILE A 46 -10.79 0.51 -3.83
CA ILE A 46 -11.89 -0.24 -3.21
C ILE A 46 -13.19 0.56 -3.28
N VAL A 47 -13.17 1.82 -2.86
CA VAL A 47 -14.36 2.70 -2.88
C VAL A 47 -14.89 2.86 -4.30
N TYR A 48 -13.99 3.06 -5.27
CA TYR A 48 -14.35 3.16 -6.68
C TYR A 48 -15.00 1.87 -7.20
N LEU A 49 -14.47 0.69 -6.86
CA LEU A 49 -15.07 -0.59 -7.24
C LEU A 49 -16.45 -0.80 -6.63
N VAL A 50 -16.64 -0.45 -5.35
CA VAL A 50 -17.96 -0.54 -4.69
C VAL A 50 -18.97 0.37 -5.36
N ALA A 51 -18.59 1.60 -5.70
CA ALA A 51 -19.47 2.56 -6.36
C ALA A 51 -19.82 2.13 -7.79
N SER A 52 -18.87 1.54 -8.51
CA SER A 52 -19.05 1.19 -9.93
C SER A 52 -19.72 -0.17 -10.14
N LEU A 53 -19.65 -1.07 -9.15
CA LEU A 53 -20.18 -2.43 -9.20
C LEU A 53 -21.08 -2.70 -7.98
N PRO A 54 -22.20 -1.96 -7.84
CA PRO A 54 -23.06 -2.08 -6.66
C PRO A 54 -23.60 -3.50 -6.52
N GLY A 55 -23.51 -4.07 -5.31
CA GLY A 55 -23.98 -5.41 -4.98
C GLY A 55 -23.05 -6.56 -5.39
N GLN A 56 -21.94 -6.29 -6.07
CA GLN A 56 -20.94 -7.31 -6.40
C GLN A 56 -19.96 -7.54 -5.23
N PRO A 57 -19.65 -8.80 -4.88
CA PRO A 57 -18.57 -9.12 -3.94
C PRO A 57 -17.22 -8.59 -4.42
N LEU A 58 -16.45 -7.97 -3.53
CA LEU A 58 -15.08 -7.51 -3.77
C LEU A 58 -14.03 -8.64 -3.77
N ALA A 59 -14.46 -9.90 -3.86
CA ALA A 59 -13.54 -11.01 -3.95
C ALA A 59 -12.83 -10.98 -5.31
N ILE A 60 -11.50 -11.14 -5.31
CA ILE A 60 -10.68 -11.13 -6.54
C ILE A 60 -11.23 -12.11 -7.58
N ARG A 61 -11.65 -13.31 -7.16
CA ARG A 61 -12.25 -14.32 -8.05
C ARG A 61 -13.51 -13.81 -8.73
N THR A 62 -14.36 -13.09 -8.01
CA THR A 62 -15.59 -12.50 -8.55
C THR A 62 -15.27 -11.39 -9.55
N LEU A 63 -14.32 -10.51 -9.21
CA LEU A 63 -13.87 -9.44 -10.11
C LEU A 63 -13.27 -9.99 -11.41
N LEU A 64 -12.55 -11.12 -11.35
CA LEU A 64 -12.00 -11.80 -12.53
C LEU A 64 -13.06 -12.51 -13.39
N ALA A 65 -14.20 -12.87 -12.79
CA ALA A 65 -15.29 -13.56 -13.46
C ALA A 65 -16.36 -12.61 -14.04
N LEU A 66 -16.15 -11.28 -13.95
CA LEU A 66 -17.11 -10.31 -14.45
C LEU A 66 -17.28 -10.45 -15.98
N PRO A 67 -18.53 -10.55 -16.47
CA PRO A 67 -18.79 -10.59 -17.90
C PRO A 67 -18.35 -9.27 -18.56
N GLY A 68 -17.68 -9.37 -19.70
CA GLY A 68 -17.15 -8.21 -20.44
C GLY A 68 -15.66 -7.93 -20.25
N GLY A 69 -14.94 -8.69 -19.41
CA GLY A 69 -13.49 -8.61 -19.28
C GLY A 69 -12.99 -7.31 -18.64
N ALA A 70 -11.80 -6.84 -19.04
CA ALA A 70 -11.17 -5.63 -18.50
C ALA A 70 -11.85 -4.34 -19.02
N THR A 71 -12.98 -3.98 -18.42
CA THR A 71 -13.64 -2.70 -18.67
C THR A 71 -12.80 -1.53 -18.16
N GLY A 72 -13.06 -0.30 -18.65
CA GLY A 72 -12.35 0.91 -18.21
C GLY A 72 -12.42 1.12 -16.69
N THR A 73 -13.52 0.73 -16.06
CA THR A 73 -13.70 0.70 -14.61
C THR A 73 -12.67 -0.20 -13.92
N ILE A 74 -12.54 -1.45 -14.37
CA ILE A 74 -11.60 -2.39 -13.77
C ILE A 74 -10.16 -1.92 -13.99
N LEU A 75 -9.84 -1.39 -15.18
CA LEU A 75 -8.50 -0.87 -15.48
C LEU A 75 -8.12 0.31 -14.59
N PHE A 76 -9.05 1.23 -14.31
CA PHE A 76 -8.78 2.36 -13.41
C PHE A 76 -8.51 1.88 -11.97
N ALA A 77 -9.33 0.96 -11.46
CA ALA A 77 -9.10 0.37 -10.14
C ALA A 77 -7.75 -0.36 -10.06
N VAL A 78 -7.40 -1.13 -11.10
CA VAL A 78 -6.11 -1.82 -11.20
C VAL A 78 -4.95 -0.82 -11.23
N ALA A 79 -5.07 0.29 -11.97
CA ALA A 79 -4.03 1.33 -12.01
C ALA A 79 -3.75 1.91 -10.60
N LEU A 80 -4.79 2.17 -9.81
CA LEU A 80 -4.65 2.61 -8.41
C LEU A 80 -3.99 1.55 -7.52
N LEU A 81 -4.34 0.27 -7.71
CA LEU A 81 -3.72 -0.84 -6.99
C LEU A 81 -2.24 -1.05 -7.39
N VAL A 82 -1.90 -0.85 -8.66
CA VAL A 82 -0.50 -0.88 -9.14
C VAL A 82 0.29 0.27 -8.53
N PHE A 83 -0.29 1.47 -8.49
CA PHE A 83 0.33 2.61 -7.82
C PHE A 83 0.55 2.35 -6.33
N ALA A 84 -0.44 1.79 -5.62
CA ALA A 84 -0.27 1.34 -4.25
C ALA A 84 0.86 0.31 -4.13
N GLY A 85 0.91 -0.66 -5.05
CA GLY A 85 2.00 -1.63 -5.18
C GLY A 85 3.37 -0.97 -5.26
N PHE A 86 3.55 0.01 -6.14
CA PHE A 86 4.83 0.71 -6.35
C PHE A 86 5.35 1.40 -5.09
N THR A 87 4.46 1.97 -4.27
CA THR A 87 4.88 2.60 -3.01
C THR A 87 5.42 1.57 -2.02
N LYS A 88 4.74 0.44 -1.86
CA LYS A 88 5.07 -0.61 -0.88
C LYS A 88 6.23 -1.50 -1.32
N SER A 89 6.45 -1.65 -2.62
CA SER A 89 7.61 -2.34 -3.19
C SER A 89 8.80 -1.42 -3.48
N ALA A 90 8.78 -0.19 -2.93
CA ALA A 90 9.88 0.76 -3.01
C ALA A 90 10.37 1.03 -4.46
N GLN A 91 9.45 1.09 -5.42
CA GLN A 91 9.78 1.40 -6.82
C GLN A 91 10.08 2.90 -6.99
N MET A 92 10.68 3.28 -8.12
CA MET A 92 10.83 4.69 -8.50
C MET A 92 9.44 5.37 -8.60
N PRO A 93 9.21 6.55 -8.01
CA PRO A 93 10.12 7.41 -7.23
C PRO A 93 10.10 7.18 -5.70
N PHE A 94 9.33 6.22 -5.19
CA PHE A 94 9.08 5.95 -3.77
C PHE A 94 10.14 5.10 -3.06
N GLN A 95 11.27 4.77 -3.69
CA GLN A 95 12.29 3.87 -3.11
C GLN A 95 12.95 4.35 -1.82
N SER A 96 12.90 5.66 -1.56
CA SER A 96 13.78 6.29 -0.59
C SER A 96 13.46 5.98 0.87
N TRP A 97 12.24 5.52 1.17
CA TRP A 97 11.92 5.04 2.52
C TRP A 97 12.63 3.73 2.84
N LEU A 98 12.85 2.86 1.85
CA LEU A 98 13.53 1.57 2.05
C LEU A 98 15.01 1.78 2.40
N LEU A 99 15.66 2.76 1.76
CA LEU A 99 17.04 3.13 2.09
C LEU A 99 17.17 3.66 3.52
N GLY A 100 16.20 4.45 3.99
CA GLY A 100 16.15 4.92 5.37
C GLY A 100 15.76 3.86 6.40
N ALA A 101 15.07 2.80 5.97
CA ALA A 101 14.63 1.71 6.84
C ALA A 101 15.79 0.82 7.36
N MET A 102 16.98 0.92 6.74
CA MET A 102 18.19 0.16 7.13
C MET A 102 18.78 0.58 8.49
N VAL A 103 18.18 1.58 9.15
CA VAL A 103 18.47 1.94 10.55
C VAL A 103 17.83 0.96 11.54
N ALA A 104 16.87 0.14 11.08
CA ALA A 104 16.24 -0.90 11.88
C ALA A 104 17.24 -2.00 12.31
N PRO A 105 16.95 -2.76 13.39
CA PRO A 105 17.77 -3.89 13.80
C PRO A 105 17.96 -4.93 12.69
N THR A 106 19.15 -5.54 12.62
CA THR A 106 19.52 -6.54 11.59
C THR A 106 18.56 -7.74 11.40
N PRO A 107 17.79 -8.24 12.38
CA PRO A 107 16.79 -9.28 12.11
C PRO A 107 15.56 -8.77 11.35
N VAL A 108 15.38 -7.45 11.21
CA VAL A 108 14.24 -6.81 10.53
C VAL A 108 14.59 -6.37 9.10
N SER A 109 15.84 -6.00 8.84
CA SER A 109 16.39 -5.58 7.54
C SER A 109 16.74 -6.76 6.63
#